data_AF-A0A436BHE0-F1
#
_entry.id   AF-A0A436BHE0-F1
#
_cell.length_a   1.000
_cell.length_b   1.000
_cell.length_c   1.000
_cell.angle_alpha   90.00
_cell.angle_beta   90.00
_cell.angle_gamma   90.00
#
_symmetry.space_group_name_H-M   'P 1'
#
loop_
_entity.id
_entity.type
_entity.pdbx_description
1 polymer ?
#
loop_
_entity_poly.entity_id
_entity_poly.type
_entity_poly.pdbx_seq_one_letter_code
_entity_poly.pdbx_strand_id
1 'polypeptide(L)'
;MKRTARLLRRLKSVVPTPFKPLFPPHVVAPKPLHTFGRHALALLALAATMALSTAAKASDFSEPWKNADRALVVDAYEYNSIDWAQLATDKRVVGFINKASDGMPPPYFCLGNDIEVKLCKALWKRHAVTRELFQTRRVVAKALGLKWGAYHLARPGNPVEQANNFLDFAEPAPDDLMALDIEGNDPSQWMSLDDAEEFVRQVHRRIGRFPVLYTNGKTAQYIADNSYRYRLLSRLPLWYARYKSDIDVHFAMGNWQGYALWQFSAQANCGRFRCPYRVAGTPNDIDVNVAPTDAATLRAQWPFGGLIDVPPDYLASIPLPVSREAGLAGNVTITYASVAAPPTFEDMVAALGTRWSRFRDGFRMPVVKTVPRRPSFGIVQYVAWKRTERRSPAQLDAAFAVADPLSTASRRHIG
;
A
#
# COMPACT_ATOMS: atom_id res chain seq x y z
N MET A 1 65.44 -21.36 6.81
CA MET A 1 66.06 -22.49 6.08
C MET A 1 65.18 -22.81 4.87
N LYS A 2 65.66 -22.51 3.65
CA LYS A 2 65.89 -23.46 2.52
C LYS A 2 64.66 -24.36 2.23
N ARG A 3 64.10 -24.47 1.01
CA ARG A 3 64.69 -24.35 -0.34
C ARG A 3 63.62 -24.65 -1.43
N THR A 4 63.72 -23.98 -2.60
CA THR A 4 63.49 -24.47 -4.01
C THR A 4 62.11 -24.99 -4.47
N ALA A 5 61.65 -24.88 -5.73
CA ALA A 5 62.24 -24.43 -7.00
C ALA A 5 61.14 -24.12 -8.07
N ARG A 6 61.53 -23.30 -9.06
CA ARG A 6 60.87 -23.05 -10.36
C ARG A 6 60.87 -24.30 -11.26
N LEU A 7 59.88 -24.39 -12.16
CA LEU A 7 60.12 -24.90 -13.51
C LEU A 7 59.27 -24.15 -14.56
N LEU A 8 59.96 -23.55 -15.53
CA LEU A 8 59.43 -23.03 -16.80
C LEU A 8 59.46 -24.13 -17.87
N ARG A 9 58.50 -24.11 -18.82
CA ARG A 9 58.67 -24.31 -20.28
C ARG A 9 57.29 -24.19 -20.96
N ARG A 10 57.02 -23.15 -21.76
CA ARG A 10 57.25 -22.99 -23.22
C ARG A 10 56.55 -24.04 -24.10
N LEU A 11 55.63 -23.59 -24.96
CA LEU A 11 55.42 -23.94 -26.40
C LEU A 11 54.16 -23.18 -26.89
N LYS A 12 54.34 -22.07 -27.61
CA LYS A 12 54.29 -21.91 -29.09
C LYS A 12 52.87 -21.77 -29.67
N SER A 13 52.70 -20.61 -30.31
CA SER A 13 51.59 -20.14 -31.14
C SER A 13 51.27 -21.07 -32.32
N VAL A 14 49.99 -21.26 -32.62
CA VAL A 14 49.51 -21.70 -33.93
C VAL A 14 48.34 -20.80 -34.34
N VAL A 15 48.54 -20.12 -35.47
CA VAL A 15 47.55 -19.31 -36.20
C VAL A 15 46.72 -20.24 -37.08
N PRO A 16 45.39 -20.10 -37.18
CA PRO A 16 44.62 -20.77 -38.22
C PRO A 16 44.54 -19.91 -39.49
N THR A 17 44.99 -20.46 -40.61
CA THR A 17 44.79 -19.95 -41.98
C THR A 17 43.36 -20.20 -42.48
N PRO A 18 42.84 -19.38 -43.40
CA PRO A 18 41.45 -19.44 -43.84
C PRO A 18 41.22 -20.47 -44.95
N PHE A 19 40.10 -21.18 -44.86
CA PHE A 19 39.56 -22.06 -45.90
C PHE A 19 39.13 -21.25 -47.14
N LYS A 20 39.61 -21.65 -48.31
CA LYS A 20 39.06 -21.29 -49.63
C LYS A 20 38.01 -22.33 -50.06
N PRO A 21 36.87 -21.92 -50.65
CA PRO A 21 36.12 -22.78 -51.56
C PRO A 21 36.44 -22.44 -53.02
N LEU A 22 36.66 -23.49 -53.82
CA LEU A 22 36.64 -23.45 -55.29
C LEU A 22 35.19 -23.33 -55.76
N PHE A 23 34.91 -22.43 -56.72
CA PHE A 23 34.05 -22.58 -57.92
C PHE A 23 33.77 -21.18 -58.52
N PRO A 24 33.82 -21.00 -59.86
CA PRO A 24 33.70 -19.70 -60.52
C PRO A 24 32.25 -19.25 -60.74
N PRO A 25 31.98 -17.95 -60.98
CA PRO A 25 30.64 -17.38 -61.01
C PRO A 25 30.02 -17.44 -62.41
N HIS A 26 28.77 -17.92 -62.51
CA HIS A 26 27.88 -17.62 -63.63
C HIS A 26 26.88 -16.55 -63.20
N VAL A 27 27.18 -15.30 -63.55
CA VAL A 27 26.25 -14.17 -63.45
C VAL A 27 25.65 -13.96 -64.83
N VAL A 28 24.36 -14.27 -64.98
CA VAL A 28 23.56 -13.86 -66.14
C VAL A 28 23.03 -12.46 -65.84
N ALA A 29 23.52 -11.47 -66.57
CA ALA A 29 23.01 -10.11 -66.53
C ALA A 29 21.72 -10.00 -67.38
N PRO A 30 20.62 -9.41 -66.85
CA PRO A 30 19.57 -8.88 -67.70
C PRO A 30 19.91 -7.45 -68.16
N LYS A 31 19.60 -7.17 -69.43
CA LYS A 31 19.75 -5.87 -70.11
C LYS A 31 18.89 -4.76 -69.45
N PRO A 32 19.29 -3.48 -69.59
CA PRO A 32 18.57 -2.37 -68.97
C PRO A 32 17.36 -1.96 -69.80
N LEU A 33 16.25 -1.69 -69.12
CA LEU A 33 15.13 -0.93 -69.67
C LEU A 33 14.88 0.29 -68.78
N HIS A 34 14.80 1.42 -69.46
CA HIS A 34 14.77 2.77 -68.93
C HIS A 34 13.52 3.09 -68.12
N THR A 35 13.72 4.06 -67.21
CA THR A 35 12.76 5.10 -66.78
C THR A 35 11.48 4.63 -66.10
N PHE A 36 11.51 4.56 -64.76
CA PHE A 36 10.39 5.00 -63.93
C PHE A 36 10.86 5.59 -62.59
N GLY A 37 10.52 6.85 -62.36
CA GLY A 37 10.12 7.35 -61.05
C GLY A 37 11.20 7.68 -60.02
N ARG A 38 11.77 8.89 -60.10
CA ARG A 38 12.44 9.59 -58.98
C ARG A 38 11.56 9.81 -57.73
N HIS A 39 10.32 9.31 -57.70
CA HIS A 39 9.39 9.39 -56.58
C HIS A 39 9.29 8.10 -55.74
N ALA A 40 9.87 6.98 -56.20
CA ALA A 40 9.87 5.74 -55.41
C ALA A 40 10.93 5.73 -54.29
N LEU A 41 12.06 6.43 -54.48
CA LEU A 41 13.11 6.51 -53.44
C LEU A 41 12.78 7.48 -52.30
N ALA A 42 11.92 8.47 -52.51
CA ALA A 42 11.53 9.42 -51.46
C ALA A 42 10.52 8.81 -50.47
N LEU A 43 9.64 7.91 -50.92
CA LEU A 43 8.67 7.21 -50.06
C LEU A 43 9.30 6.09 -49.23
N LEU A 44 10.37 5.46 -49.72
CA LEU A 44 11.16 4.48 -48.95
C LEU A 44 12.05 5.15 -47.89
N ALA A 45 12.48 6.39 -48.09
CA ALA A 45 13.21 7.16 -47.07
C ALA A 45 12.30 7.71 -45.95
N LEU A 46 11.02 7.99 -46.25
CA LEU A 46 10.03 8.40 -45.25
C LEU A 46 9.48 7.22 -44.43
N ALA A 47 9.40 6.02 -45.03
CA ALA A 47 9.02 4.80 -44.31
C ALA A 47 10.16 4.24 -43.44
N ALA A 48 11.42 4.45 -43.83
CA ALA A 48 12.59 4.04 -43.04
C ALA A 48 12.90 4.97 -41.85
N THR A 49 12.38 6.19 -41.83
CA THR A 49 12.55 7.14 -40.71
C THR A 49 11.43 7.03 -39.66
N MET A 50 10.29 6.43 -40.00
CA MET A 50 9.22 6.09 -39.04
C MET A 50 9.41 4.74 -38.33
N ALA A 51 10.44 3.96 -38.70
CA ALA A 51 10.72 2.63 -38.13
C ALA A 51 11.89 2.61 -37.12
N LEU A 52 12.45 3.78 -36.76
CA LEU A 52 13.49 3.92 -35.73
C LEU A 52 13.05 4.88 -34.61
N SER A 53 12.02 4.50 -33.85
CA SER A 53 11.80 5.05 -32.50
C SER A 53 10.84 4.22 -31.65
N THR A 54 10.75 2.91 -31.86
CA THR A 54 10.44 2.03 -30.72
C THR A 54 11.73 1.80 -29.96
N ALA A 55 12.20 2.84 -29.25
CA ALA A 55 13.03 2.57 -28.08
C ALA A 55 12.24 1.54 -27.27
N ALA A 56 12.75 0.31 -27.17
CA ALA A 56 12.09 -0.74 -26.41
C ALA A 56 11.77 -0.13 -25.04
N LYS A 57 10.48 0.00 -24.69
CA LYS A 57 10.11 0.42 -23.34
C LYS A 57 10.81 -0.56 -22.43
N ALA A 58 11.78 -0.07 -21.64
CA ALA A 58 12.48 -0.90 -20.68
C ALA A 58 11.41 -1.60 -19.82
N SER A 59 11.46 -2.93 -19.77
CA SER A 59 10.56 -3.71 -18.92
C SER A 59 10.61 -3.14 -17.50
N ASP A 60 9.45 -3.01 -16.85
CA ASP A 60 9.39 -2.62 -15.44
C ASP A 60 10.14 -3.61 -14.53
N PHE A 61 10.49 -4.79 -15.05
CA PHE A 61 11.18 -5.86 -14.35
C PHE A 61 12.64 -6.09 -14.76
N SER A 62 13.19 -5.31 -15.71
CA SER A 62 14.58 -5.47 -16.20
C SER A 62 15.37 -4.16 -16.09
N GLU A 63 16.24 -4.11 -15.09
CA GLU A 63 17.08 -2.96 -14.71
C GLU A 63 16.38 -1.58 -14.78
N PRO A 64 15.15 -1.42 -14.24
CA PRO A 64 14.37 -0.19 -14.40
C PRO A 64 15.06 1.04 -13.81
N TRP A 65 15.96 0.87 -12.83
CA TRP A 65 16.77 1.96 -12.27
C TRP A 65 17.70 2.64 -13.28
N LYS A 66 18.02 2.01 -14.42
CA LYS A 66 18.77 2.64 -15.52
C LYS A 66 17.97 3.70 -16.27
N ASN A 67 16.64 3.64 -16.21
CA ASN A 67 15.78 4.68 -16.77
C ASN A 67 15.76 5.89 -15.82
N ALA A 68 16.25 7.03 -16.31
CA ALA A 68 16.34 8.28 -15.56
C ALA A 68 14.98 8.82 -15.09
N ASP A 69 13.89 8.45 -15.77
CA ASP A 69 12.54 8.89 -15.41
C ASP A 69 11.99 8.15 -14.18
N ARG A 70 12.54 6.98 -13.82
CA ARG A 70 12.07 6.22 -12.65
C ARG A 70 12.51 6.87 -11.36
N ALA A 71 11.54 7.04 -10.46
CA ALA A 71 11.78 7.51 -9.11
C ALA A 71 12.55 6.49 -8.28
N LEU A 72 13.41 7.01 -7.41
CA LEU A 72 14.20 6.26 -6.45
C LEU A 72 13.75 6.58 -5.03
N VAL A 73 13.92 5.61 -4.14
CA VAL A 73 13.70 5.74 -2.70
C VAL A 73 14.90 5.15 -1.98
N VAL A 74 15.43 5.89 -1.02
CA VAL A 74 16.49 5.39 -0.13
C VAL A 74 15.85 4.83 1.12
N ASP A 75 16.30 3.67 1.58
CA ASP A 75 16.01 3.21 2.92
C ASP A 75 17.27 3.06 3.77
N ALA A 76 17.13 3.34 5.07
CA ALA A 76 18.25 3.48 5.98
C ALA A 76 17.90 2.99 7.40
N TYR A 77 18.92 2.57 8.12
CA TYR A 77 18.86 2.32 9.56
C TYR A 77 19.79 3.27 10.33
N GLU A 78 19.84 3.15 11.66
CA GLU A 78 20.46 4.16 12.52
C GLU A 78 21.96 4.38 12.29
N TYR A 79 22.68 3.40 11.72
CA TYR A 79 24.13 3.51 11.48
C TYR A 79 24.52 4.00 10.09
N ASN A 80 23.59 4.13 9.12
CA ASN A 80 23.94 4.76 7.85
C ASN A 80 24.14 6.27 8.07
N SER A 81 25.31 6.81 7.75
CA SER A 81 25.54 8.26 7.72
C SER A 81 24.91 8.87 6.47
N ILE A 82 24.29 10.03 6.59
CA ILE A 82 23.62 10.72 5.48
C ILE A 82 24.14 12.15 5.40
N ASP A 83 24.80 12.49 4.29
CA ASP A 83 24.98 13.88 3.87
C ASP A 83 23.75 14.31 3.08
N TRP A 84 22.85 14.98 3.79
CA TRP A 84 21.56 15.41 3.25
C TRP A 84 21.66 16.42 2.11
N ALA A 85 22.70 17.27 2.12
CA ALA A 85 22.90 18.26 1.07
C ALA A 85 23.29 17.56 -0.24
N GLN A 86 24.18 16.56 -0.15
CA GLN A 86 24.57 15.75 -1.29
C GLN A 86 23.42 14.85 -1.77
N LEU A 87 22.69 14.20 -0.86
CA LEU A 87 21.55 13.35 -1.19
C LEU A 87 20.47 14.12 -1.98
N ALA A 88 20.17 15.35 -1.57
CA ALA A 88 19.18 16.20 -2.24
C ALA A 88 19.57 16.66 -3.65
N THR A 89 20.84 16.47 -4.06
CA THR A 89 21.26 16.74 -5.44
C THR A 89 20.69 15.73 -6.43
N ASP A 90 20.44 14.50 -5.99
CA ASP A 90 19.81 13.48 -6.81
C ASP A 90 18.29 13.68 -6.85
N LYS A 91 17.82 14.30 -7.93
CA LYS A 91 16.39 14.62 -8.12
C LYS A 91 15.51 13.40 -8.38
N ARG A 92 16.11 12.22 -8.63
CA ARG A 92 15.37 10.97 -8.75
C ARG A 92 15.00 10.42 -7.37
N VAL A 93 15.75 10.74 -6.32
CA VAL A 93 15.42 10.34 -4.96
C VAL A 93 14.23 11.18 -4.48
N VAL A 94 13.10 10.50 -4.33
CA VAL A 94 11.80 11.12 -3.99
C VAL A 94 11.40 10.81 -2.56
N GLY A 95 11.80 9.64 -2.06
CA GLY A 95 11.44 9.16 -0.72
C GLY A 95 12.65 8.75 0.10
N PHE A 96 12.50 8.83 1.41
CA PHE A 96 13.43 8.34 2.41
C PHE A 96 12.64 7.53 3.45
N ILE A 97 12.96 6.24 3.59
CA ILE A 97 12.33 5.33 4.57
C ILE A 97 13.36 5.01 5.65
N ASN A 98 13.06 5.26 6.91
CA ASN A 98 14.00 4.96 8.00
C ASN A 98 13.47 3.84 8.90
N LYS A 99 14.38 3.00 9.41
CA LYS A 99 14.04 2.03 10.46
C LYS A 99 13.51 2.78 11.68
N ALA A 100 12.33 2.39 12.13
CA ALA A 100 11.73 2.92 13.34
C ALA A 100 11.96 1.97 14.52
N SER A 101 11.59 0.70 14.36
CA SER A 101 11.62 -0.25 15.47
C SER A 101 12.03 -1.65 15.00
N ASP A 102 12.44 -2.48 15.96
CA ASP A 102 12.89 -3.85 15.76
C ASP A 102 12.32 -4.69 16.90
N GLY A 103 11.40 -5.59 16.58
CA GLY A 103 10.81 -6.47 17.58
C GLY A 103 10.07 -5.77 18.72
N MET A 104 10.10 -6.43 19.87
CA MET A 104 9.43 -5.97 21.10
C MET A 104 10.07 -4.68 21.65
N PRO A 105 9.29 -3.80 22.31
CA PRO A 105 9.86 -2.66 23.01
C PRO A 105 10.77 -3.12 24.16
N PRO A 106 11.73 -2.28 24.61
CA PRO A 106 12.45 -2.55 25.85
C PRO A 106 11.48 -2.73 27.04
N PRO A 107 11.79 -3.59 28.03
CA PRO A 107 10.90 -3.82 29.17
C PRO A 107 10.65 -2.53 29.96
N TYR A 108 9.38 -2.19 30.25
CA TYR A 108 9.03 -0.96 30.96
C TYR A 108 9.70 -0.85 32.35
N PHE A 109 9.75 -1.97 33.08
CA PHE A 109 10.48 -2.05 34.34
C PHE A 109 11.75 -2.88 34.16
N CYS A 110 12.88 -2.32 34.59
CA CYS A 110 14.13 -3.07 34.66
C CYS A 110 14.18 -3.86 35.97
N LEU A 111 13.97 -5.17 35.88
CA LEU A 111 14.00 -6.11 36.99
C LEU A 111 15.10 -7.16 36.75
N GLY A 112 15.47 -7.89 37.80
CA GLY A 112 16.49 -8.94 37.75
C GLY A 112 17.76 -8.59 38.51
N ASN A 113 18.83 -9.30 38.21
CA ASN A 113 20.15 -9.05 38.79
C ASN A 113 20.79 -7.76 38.22
N ASP A 114 21.92 -7.35 38.79
CA ASP A 114 22.62 -6.11 38.40
C ASP A 114 22.96 -6.04 36.90
N ILE A 115 23.28 -7.16 36.26
CA ILE A 115 23.62 -7.22 34.84
C ILE A 115 22.36 -7.00 34.00
N GLU A 116 21.26 -7.67 34.33
CA GLU A 116 19.98 -7.55 33.64
C GLU A 116 19.43 -6.13 33.73
N VAL A 117 19.48 -5.52 34.92
CA VAL A 117 19.05 -4.15 35.13
C VAL A 117 19.93 -3.17 34.33
N LYS A 118 21.25 -3.36 34.31
CA LYS A 118 22.17 -2.52 33.50
C LYS A 118 21.89 -2.66 32.01
N LEU A 119 21.67 -3.88 31.53
CA LEU A 119 21.34 -4.15 30.13
C LEU A 119 20.02 -3.47 29.74
N CYS A 120 18.97 -3.64 30.54
CA CYS A 120 17.68 -2.99 30.32
C CYS A 120 17.80 -1.46 30.24
N LYS A 121 18.55 -0.84 31.17
CA LYS A 121 18.82 0.62 31.13
C LYS A 121 19.58 1.04 29.88
N ALA A 122 20.55 0.24 29.44
CA ALA A 122 21.30 0.52 28.21
C ALA A 122 20.40 0.43 26.96
N LEU A 123 19.50 -0.56 26.91
CA LEU A 123 18.51 -0.71 25.84
C LEU A 123 17.57 0.49 25.77
N TRP A 124 17.05 0.96 26.91
CA TRP A 124 16.24 2.19 26.96
C TRP A 124 16.99 3.42 26.48
N LYS A 125 18.25 3.58 26.89
CA LYS A 125 19.08 4.70 26.42
C LYS A 125 19.28 4.63 24.91
N ARG A 126 19.60 3.45 24.35
CA ARG A 126 19.73 3.27 22.90
C ARG A 126 18.41 3.57 22.19
N HIS A 127 17.29 3.08 22.72
CA HIS A 127 15.96 3.32 22.16
C HIS A 127 15.64 4.81 22.09
N ALA A 128 15.84 5.56 23.18
CA ALA A 128 15.61 7.00 23.22
C ALA A 128 16.51 7.76 22.22
N VAL A 129 17.81 7.47 22.18
CA VAL A 129 18.74 8.12 21.24
C VAL A 129 18.38 7.82 19.78
N THR A 130 17.99 6.56 19.50
CA THR A 130 17.58 6.15 18.14
C THR A 130 16.32 6.88 17.71
N ARG A 131 15.37 7.09 18.63
CA ARG A 131 14.15 7.84 18.37
C ARG A 131 14.43 9.31 18.05
N GLU A 132 15.31 9.96 18.80
CA GLU A 132 15.72 11.35 18.51
C GLU A 132 16.37 11.49 17.12
N LEU A 133 17.24 10.54 16.76
CA LEU A 133 17.84 10.50 15.43
C LEU A 133 16.78 10.29 14.35
N PHE A 134 15.85 9.34 14.53
CA PHE A 134 14.75 9.09 13.61
C PHE A 134 13.90 10.35 13.37
N GLN A 135 13.52 11.04 14.45
CA GLN A 135 12.73 12.27 14.36
C GLN A 135 13.49 13.41 13.67
N THR A 136 14.78 13.55 13.97
CA THR A 136 15.65 14.53 13.30
C THR A 136 15.73 14.27 11.79
N ARG A 137 15.95 13.00 11.40
CA ARG A 137 16.00 12.60 9.99
C ARG A 137 14.66 12.87 9.29
N ARG A 138 13.53 12.62 9.95
CA ARG A 138 12.19 12.94 9.44
C ARG A 138 12.06 14.41 9.09
N VAL A 139 12.43 15.29 10.03
CA VAL A 139 12.36 16.75 9.85
C VAL A 139 13.24 17.19 8.67
N VAL A 140 14.49 16.73 8.61
CA VAL A 140 15.43 17.12 7.55
C VAL A 140 14.97 16.61 6.18
N ALA A 141 14.57 15.34 6.08
CA ALA A 141 14.09 14.75 4.83
C ALA A 141 12.86 15.52 4.29
N LYS A 142 11.87 15.79 5.16
CA LYS A 142 10.68 16.55 4.78
C LYS A 142 11.00 17.99 4.39
N ALA A 143 11.91 18.66 5.10
CA ALA A 143 12.36 20.01 4.75
C ALA A 143 13.02 20.09 3.37
N LEU A 144 13.65 19.00 2.92
CA LEU A 144 14.24 18.86 1.58
C LEU A 144 13.23 18.42 0.50
N GLY A 145 11.94 18.30 0.86
CA GLY A 145 10.88 17.89 -0.07
C GLY A 145 10.84 16.40 -0.38
N LEU A 146 11.54 15.58 0.40
CA LEU A 146 11.44 14.11 0.31
C LEU A 146 10.18 13.63 1.03
N LYS A 147 9.60 12.56 0.49
CA LYS A 147 8.55 11.80 1.15
C LYS A 147 9.15 10.94 2.26
N TRP A 148 8.55 10.95 3.44
CA TRP A 148 9.05 10.22 4.61
C TRP A 148 8.33 8.89 4.80
N GLY A 149 9.08 7.86 5.18
CA GLY A 149 8.56 6.56 5.56
C GLY A 149 9.26 5.98 6.77
N ALA A 150 8.60 5.04 7.42
CA ALA A 150 9.07 4.32 8.57
C ALA A 150 8.84 2.81 8.36
N TYR A 151 9.76 1.98 8.82
CA TYR A 151 9.55 0.53 8.82
C TYR A 151 9.83 -0.11 10.18
N HIS A 152 9.14 -1.22 10.42
CA HIS A 152 9.32 -2.09 11.58
C HIS A 152 9.92 -3.42 11.14
N LEU A 153 11.07 -3.79 11.72
CA LEU A 153 11.66 -5.10 11.51
C LEU A 153 10.98 -6.14 12.40
N ALA A 154 10.23 -7.04 11.77
CA ALA A 154 9.35 -7.97 12.46
C ALA A 154 10.13 -9.14 13.07
N ARG A 155 10.03 -9.31 14.39
CA ARG A 155 10.70 -10.38 15.13
C ARG A 155 9.70 -11.38 15.73
N PRO A 156 10.16 -12.57 16.15
CA PRO A 156 9.33 -13.46 16.96
C PRO A 156 8.84 -12.73 18.22
N GLY A 157 7.57 -12.93 18.58
CA GLY A 157 6.94 -12.28 19.73
C GLY A 157 5.52 -11.83 19.43
N ASN A 158 4.91 -11.11 20.38
CA ASN A 158 3.52 -10.67 20.27
C ASN A 158 3.35 -9.64 19.13
N PRO A 159 2.54 -9.90 18.09
CA PRO A 159 2.39 -8.99 16.95
C PRO A 159 1.68 -7.68 17.30
N VAL A 160 0.73 -7.71 18.24
CA VAL A 160 -0.02 -6.51 18.66
C VAL A 160 0.89 -5.56 19.43
N GLU A 161 1.73 -6.09 20.32
CA GLU A 161 2.71 -5.28 21.05
C GLU A 161 3.78 -4.69 20.13
N GLN A 162 4.27 -5.47 19.15
CA GLN A 162 5.19 -4.97 18.14
C GLN A 162 4.57 -3.86 17.28
N ALA A 163 3.30 -4.01 16.86
CA ALA A 163 2.58 -2.98 16.11
C ALA A 163 2.40 -1.70 16.93
N ASN A 164 2.09 -1.83 18.23
CA ASN A 164 1.97 -0.68 19.11
C ASN A 164 3.31 0.01 19.32
N ASN A 165 4.37 -0.75 19.60
CA ASN A 165 5.74 -0.23 19.71
C ASN A 165 6.16 0.53 18.44
N PHE A 166 5.88 -0.03 17.26
CA PHE A 166 6.18 0.64 16.00
C PHE A 166 5.47 1.99 15.89
N LEU A 167 4.17 2.03 16.15
CA LEU A 167 3.36 3.24 16.05
C LEU A 167 3.76 4.30 17.09
N ASP A 168 4.04 3.87 18.32
CA ASP A 168 4.42 4.77 19.42
C ASP A 168 5.86 5.31 19.24
N PHE A 169 6.73 4.55 18.59
CA PHE A 169 8.07 5.03 18.22
C PHE A 169 8.03 6.01 17.04
N ALA A 170 7.33 5.61 15.96
CA ALA A 170 7.34 6.33 14.70
C ALA A 170 6.48 7.60 14.74
N GLU A 171 5.37 7.57 15.48
CA GLU A 171 4.34 8.63 15.52
C GLU A 171 4.01 9.14 14.11
N PRO A 172 3.51 8.26 13.22
CA PRO A 172 3.39 8.57 11.79
C PRO A 172 2.37 9.68 11.55
N ALA A 173 2.77 10.69 10.78
CA ALA A 173 1.86 11.68 10.24
C ALA A 173 0.96 11.06 9.15
N PRO A 174 -0.14 11.73 8.76
CA PRO A 174 -1.04 11.23 7.71
C PRO A 174 -0.37 10.97 6.35
N ASP A 175 0.75 11.64 6.07
CA ASP A 175 1.54 11.53 4.84
C ASP A 175 2.82 10.68 5.00
N ASP A 176 3.04 10.08 6.17
CA ASP A 176 4.17 9.17 6.42
C ASP A 176 3.80 7.76 5.95
N LEU A 177 4.71 7.14 5.19
CA LEU A 177 4.62 5.73 4.81
C LEU A 177 4.95 4.85 6.02
N MET A 178 4.24 3.74 6.13
CA MET A 178 4.46 2.71 7.14
C MET A 178 4.77 1.41 6.42
N ALA A 179 5.79 0.67 6.86
CA ALA A 179 6.13 -0.62 6.30
C ALA A 179 6.33 -1.68 7.39
N LEU A 180 5.88 -2.90 7.09
CA LEU A 180 6.22 -4.11 7.84
C LEU A 180 7.33 -4.83 7.08
N ASP A 181 8.47 -5.04 7.72
CA ASP A 181 9.63 -5.74 7.17
C ASP A 181 9.71 -7.16 7.72
N ILE A 182 9.55 -8.15 6.83
CA ILE A 182 9.67 -9.58 7.14
C ILE A 182 10.74 -10.19 6.23
N GLU A 183 11.89 -10.54 6.81
CA GLU A 183 13.03 -11.05 6.05
C GLU A 183 13.03 -12.57 5.85
N GLY A 184 12.07 -13.33 6.37
CA GLY A 184 12.05 -14.78 6.23
C GLY A 184 10.79 -15.47 6.76
N ASN A 185 10.66 -16.78 6.46
CA ASN A 185 9.51 -17.60 6.85
C ASN A 185 9.76 -18.46 8.10
N ASP A 186 10.97 -18.45 8.65
CA ASP A 186 11.30 -19.21 9.86
C ASP A 186 10.77 -18.47 11.10
N PRO A 187 9.74 -18.99 11.78
CA PRO A 187 9.11 -18.31 12.92
C PRO A 187 10.01 -18.26 14.16
N SER A 188 11.13 -19.00 14.18
CA SER A 188 12.12 -18.90 15.25
C SER A 188 13.03 -17.68 15.10
N GLN A 189 13.10 -17.11 13.90
CA GLN A 189 13.96 -15.98 13.55
C GLN A 189 13.17 -14.70 13.22
N TRP A 190 11.96 -14.86 12.69
CA TRP A 190 11.11 -13.79 12.17
C TRP A 190 9.69 -13.91 12.73
N MET A 191 8.93 -12.82 12.67
CA MET A 191 7.50 -12.89 12.95
C MET A 191 6.84 -13.91 12.02
N SER A 192 5.98 -14.77 12.55
CA SER A 192 5.24 -15.72 11.70
C SER A 192 4.31 -14.94 10.75
N LEU A 193 4.00 -15.51 9.58
CA LEU A 193 3.11 -14.83 8.63
C LEU A 193 1.66 -14.69 9.14
N ASP A 194 1.21 -15.59 10.03
CA ASP A 194 -0.08 -15.45 10.70
C ASP A 194 -0.07 -14.31 11.73
N ASP A 195 1.05 -14.14 12.45
CA ASP A 195 1.23 -13.00 13.37
C ASP A 195 1.38 -11.68 12.61
N ALA A 196 2.05 -11.70 11.45
CA ALA A 196 2.18 -10.54 10.58
C ALA A 196 0.83 -10.04 10.08
N GLU A 197 -0.10 -10.93 9.75
CA GLU A 197 -1.49 -10.57 9.45
C GLU A 197 -2.13 -9.81 10.63
N GLU A 198 -1.91 -10.25 11.87
CA GLU A 198 -2.45 -9.57 13.06
C GLU A 198 -1.76 -8.22 13.34
N PHE A 199 -0.44 -8.13 13.14
CA PHE A 199 0.30 -6.87 13.20
C PHE A 199 -0.33 -5.84 12.25
N VAL A 200 -0.57 -6.23 11.00
CA VAL A 200 -1.13 -5.37 9.96
C VAL A 200 -2.55 -4.93 10.32
N ARG A 201 -3.38 -5.83 10.86
CA ARG A 201 -4.71 -5.47 11.37
C ARG A 201 -4.61 -4.47 12.52
N GLN A 202 -3.67 -4.65 13.44
CA GLN A 202 -3.47 -3.74 14.56
C GLN A 202 -3.03 -2.34 14.08
N VAL A 203 -2.13 -2.26 13.11
CA VAL A 203 -1.76 -0.98 12.48
C VAL A 203 -3.00 -0.30 11.89
N HIS A 204 -3.78 -1.04 11.09
CA HIS A 204 -5.01 -0.50 10.50
C HIS A 204 -6.03 -0.04 11.56
N ARG A 205 -6.21 -0.80 12.66
CA ARG A 205 -7.10 -0.40 13.77
C ARG A 205 -6.68 0.91 14.43
N ARG A 206 -5.38 1.14 14.60
CA ARG A 206 -4.88 2.34 15.29
C ARG A 206 -4.87 3.60 14.43
N ILE A 207 -4.59 3.48 13.14
CA ILE A 207 -4.37 4.65 12.27
C ILE A 207 -5.20 4.67 10.97
N GLY A 208 -6.03 3.65 10.71
CA GLY A 208 -6.94 3.60 9.57
C GLY A 208 -6.29 3.38 8.20
N ARG A 209 -5.01 2.97 8.16
CA ARG A 209 -4.25 2.73 6.92
C ARG A 209 -3.46 1.43 7.03
N PHE A 210 -3.28 0.75 5.91
CA PHE A 210 -2.45 -0.45 5.82
C PHE A 210 -0.98 -0.09 5.55
N PRO A 211 -0.01 -0.80 6.14
CA PRO A 211 1.40 -0.65 5.81
C PRO A 211 1.74 -1.27 4.43
N VAL A 212 2.87 -0.88 3.89
CA VAL A 212 3.56 -1.57 2.79
C VAL A 212 4.22 -2.84 3.34
N LEU A 213 4.26 -3.92 2.57
CA LEU A 213 4.96 -5.14 2.96
C LEU A 213 6.35 -5.18 2.31
N TYR A 214 7.40 -5.09 3.12
CA TYR A 214 8.74 -5.41 2.68
C TYR A 214 9.05 -6.89 2.89
N THR A 215 9.52 -7.55 1.84
CA THR A 215 10.03 -8.92 1.96
C THR A 215 10.90 -9.36 0.79
N ASN A 216 11.67 -10.44 0.99
CA ASN A 216 12.52 -11.03 -0.05
C ASN A 216 11.73 -11.93 -1.02
N GLY A 217 12.37 -12.28 -2.13
CA GLY A 217 11.81 -13.16 -3.17
C GLY A 217 11.20 -14.47 -2.70
N LYS A 218 11.82 -15.17 -1.73
CA LYS A 218 11.32 -16.46 -1.24
C LYS A 218 10.05 -16.30 -0.41
N THR A 219 10.04 -15.32 0.49
CA THR A 219 8.88 -15.04 1.34
C THR A 219 7.73 -14.47 0.52
N ALA A 220 7.98 -13.55 -0.42
CA ALA A 220 6.97 -13.06 -1.34
C ALA A 220 6.31 -14.20 -2.14
N GLN A 221 7.11 -15.10 -2.72
CA GLN A 221 6.59 -16.25 -3.45
C GLN A 221 5.71 -17.14 -2.55
N TYR A 222 6.18 -17.42 -1.33
CA TYR A 222 5.42 -18.23 -0.38
C TYR A 222 4.07 -17.58 -0.01
N ILE A 223 4.03 -16.26 0.20
CA ILE A 223 2.79 -15.53 0.46
C ILE A 223 1.86 -15.58 -0.76
N ALA A 224 2.39 -15.42 -1.97
CA ALA A 224 1.61 -15.47 -3.20
C ALA A 224 0.98 -16.86 -3.43
N ASP A 225 1.79 -17.92 -3.31
CA ASP A 225 1.36 -19.33 -3.46
C ASP A 225 0.31 -19.72 -2.39
N ASN A 226 0.36 -19.08 -1.22
CA ASN A 226 -0.56 -19.31 -0.10
C ASN A 226 -1.51 -18.12 0.13
N SER A 227 -1.84 -17.38 -0.91
CA SER A 227 -2.67 -16.16 -0.83
C SER A 227 -4.08 -16.41 -0.27
N TYR A 228 -4.59 -17.64 -0.34
CA TYR A 228 -5.84 -18.06 0.30
C TYR A 228 -5.76 -18.05 1.83
N ARG A 229 -4.56 -18.30 2.40
CA ARG A 229 -4.27 -18.23 3.84
C ARG A 229 -3.87 -16.82 4.24
N TYR A 230 -2.92 -16.23 3.51
CA TYR A 230 -2.37 -14.89 3.80
C TYR A 230 -3.10 -13.81 2.98
N ARG A 231 -4.41 -13.70 3.20
CA ARG A 231 -5.29 -12.90 2.35
C ARG A 231 -4.99 -11.39 2.44
N LEU A 232 -4.46 -10.91 3.58
CA LEU A 232 -4.08 -9.52 3.80
C LEU A 232 -2.71 -9.23 3.26
N LEU A 233 -1.71 -10.04 3.67
CA LEU A 233 -0.33 -9.82 3.27
C LEU A 233 -0.17 -9.86 1.76
N SER A 234 -0.83 -10.80 1.09
CA SER A 234 -0.83 -10.89 -0.39
C SER A 234 -1.49 -9.69 -1.10
N ARG A 235 -2.13 -8.78 -0.35
CA ARG A 235 -2.80 -7.57 -0.86
C ARG A 235 -2.19 -6.28 -0.34
N LEU A 236 -1.10 -6.33 0.41
CA LEU A 236 -0.36 -5.12 0.74
C LEU A 236 0.45 -4.67 -0.49
N PRO A 237 0.66 -3.35 -0.70
CA PRO A 237 1.64 -2.89 -1.66
C PRO A 237 2.99 -3.55 -1.37
N LEU A 238 3.60 -4.14 -2.41
CA LEU A 238 4.82 -4.94 -2.23
C LEU A 238 6.07 -4.06 -2.37
N TRP A 239 6.87 -4.02 -1.31
CA TRP A 239 8.26 -3.56 -1.35
C TRP A 239 9.18 -4.79 -1.46
N TYR A 240 9.63 -5.06 -2.68
CA TYR A 240 10.24 -6.32 -3.05
C TYR A 240 11.77 -6.27 -2.96
N ALA A 241 12.39 -7.09 -2.12
CA ALA A 241 13.84 -7.20 -2.04
C ALA A 241 14.39 -8.26 -3.01
N ARG A 242 15.08 -7.81 -4.06
CA ARG A 242 15.66 -8.71 -5.06
C ARG A 242 16.87 -8.11 -5.77
N TYR A 243 18.07 -8.59 -5.45
CA TYR A 243 19.33 -8.06 -5.97
C TYR A 243 19.72 -8.72 -7.31
N LYS A 244 18.88 -8.58 -8.33
CA LYS A 244 19.06 -9.15 -9.68
C LYS A 244 18.82 -8.09 -10.74
N SER A 245 19.45 -8.21 -11.90
CA SER A 245 19.20 -7.31 -13.04
C SER A 245 17.80 -7.49 -13.63
N ASP A 246 17.25 -8.69 -13.55
CA ASP A 246 15.95 -9.05 -14.09
C ASP A 246 15.19 -9.90 -13.07
N ILE A 247 13.89 -9.61 -12.91
CA ILE A 247 13.01 -10.34 -12.01
C ILE A 247 11.74 -10.85 -12.68
N ASP A 248 11.55 -10.63 -13.99
CA ASP A 248 10.29 -10.89 -14.70
C ASP A 248 9.79 -12.33 -14.47
N VAL A 249 10.63 -13.31 -14.83
CA VAL A 249 10.33 -14.74 -14.70
C VAL A 249 10.28 -15.27 -13.25
N HIS A 250 10.69 -14.46 -12.27
CA HIS A 250 10.80 -14.86 -10.86
C HIS A 250 10.01 -13.92 -9.93
N PHE A 251 9.14 -13.09 -10.50
CA PHE A 251 8.29 -12.22 -9.72
C PHE A 251 7.15 -13.04 -9.11
N ALA A 252 6.83 -12.77 -7.85
CA ALA A 252 5.81 -13.48 -7.09
C ALA A 252 4.40 -13.06 -7.56
N MET A 253 3.99 -13.57 -8.73
CA MET A 253 2.68 -13.30 -9.31
C MET A 253 1.57 -13.90 -8.45
N GLY A 254 0.42 -13.23 -8.42
CA GLY A 254 -0.76 -13.62 -7.65
C GLY A 254 -1.72 -12.44 -7.62
N ASN A 255 -2.08 -11.98 -6.42
CA ASN A 255 -2.75 -10.67 -6.27
C ASN A 255 -1.77 -9.52 -6.63
N TRP A 256 -0.45 -9.75 -6.58
CA TRP A 256 0.55 -8.84 -7.11
C TRP A 256 0.70 -9.01 -8.61
N GLN A 257 0.57 -7.91 -9.35
CA GLN A 257 0.90 -7.79 -10.78
C GLN A 257 2.21 -7.03 -11.01
N GLY A 258 2.83 -6.54 -9.93
CA GLY A 258 4.04 -5.75 -9.92
C GLY A 258 4.38 -5.31 -8.50
N TYR A 259 5.45 -4.54 -8.36
CA TYR A 259 5.92 -4.02 -7.07
C TYR A 259 5.51 -2.56 -6.89
N ALA A 260 5.31 -2.13 -5.64
CA ALA A 260 5.24 -0.70 -5.30
C ALA A 260 6.64 -0.09 -5.22
N LEU A 261 7.58 -0.82 -4.62
CA LEU A 261 9.00 -0.50 -4.56
C LEU A 261 9.82 -1.77 -4.79
N TRP A 262 10.96 -1.66 -5.46
CA TRP A 262 11.91 -2.75 -5.62
C TRP A 262 13.27 -2.35 -5.06
N GLN A 263 13.70 -2.99 -3.98
CA GLN A 263 15.06 -2.87 -3.46
C GLN A 263 16.02 -3.68 -4.33
N PHE A 264 16.75 -2.96 -5.18
CA PHE A 264 17.63 -3.56 -6.19
C PHE A 264 19.12 -3.43 -5.82
N SER A 265 19.46 -2.50 -4.94
CA SER A 265 20.81 -2.26 -4.44
C SER A 265 20.83 -2.32 -2.93
N ALA A 266 21.82 -3.02 -2.40
CA ALA A 266 22.09 -3.15 -0.97
C ALA A 266 23.59 -3.41 -0.76
N GLN A 267 24.02 -3.55 0.51
CA GLN A 267 25.39 -3.96 0.83
C GLN A 267 25.84 -5.23 0.07
N ALA A 268 24.91 -6.18 -0.13
CA ALA A 268 25.17 -7.45 -0.78
C ALA A 268 25.66 -7.34 -2.25
N ASN A 269 25.32 -6.26 -2.96
CA ASN A 269 25.70 -6.07 -4.36
C ASN A 269 26.30 -4.68 -4.68
N CYS A 270 26.51 -3.83 -3.67
CA CYS A 270 27.17 -2.54 -3.81
C CYS A 270 28.52 -2.51 -3.08
N GLY A 271 29.59 -2.86 -3.80
CA GLY A 271 30.97 -2.76 -3.33
C GLY A 271 31.68 -1.52 -3.88
N ARG A 272 32.99 -1.42 -3.67
CA ARG A 272 33.82 -0.31 -4.20
C ARG A 272 33.83 -0.21 -5.72
N PHE A 273 33.89 -1.35 -6.41
CA PHE A 273 34.09 -1.39 -7.88
C PHE A 273 32.81 -1.62 -8.67
N ARG A 274 31.79 -2.22 -8.05
CA ARG A 274 30.51 -2.54 -8.67
C ARG A 274 29.40 -2.14 -7.73
N CYS A 275 28.44 -1.39 -8.24
CA CYS A 275 27.24 -1.02 -7.52
C CYS A 275 26.16 -0.69 -8.55
N PRO A 276 24.93 -1.22 -8.41
CA PRO A 276 23.84 -0.92 -9.34
C PRO A 276 23.54 0.58 -9.43
N TYR A 277 23.57 1.28 -8.29
CA TYR A 277 23.35 2.71 -8.21
C TYR A 277 24.02 3.30 -6.97
N ARG A 278 24.70 4.44 -7.11
CA ARG A 278 25.31 5.17 -5.99
C ARG A 278 24.57 6.48 -5.77
N VAL A 279 23.85 6.58 -4.66
CA VAL A 279 23.23 7.83 -4.24
C VAL A 279 24.33 8.72 -3.67
N ALA A 280 24.33 10.00 -4.06
CA ALA A 280 25.30 10.96 -3.52
C ALA A 280 25.03 11.17 -2.01
N GLY A 281 26.09 11.31 -1.21
CA GLY A 281 25.95 11.57 0.23
C GLY A 281 25.60 10.36 1.10
N THR A 282 25.60 9.15 0.55
CA THR A 282 25.30 7.91 1.30
C THR A 282 26.47 6.92 1.24
N PRO A 283 26.63 6.05 2.25
CA PRO A 283 27.60 4.96 2.21
C PRO A 283 27.22 3.89 1.17
N ASN A 284 28.14 2.96 0.88
CA ASN A 284 27.90 1.88 -0.09
C ASN A 284 26.94 0.79 0.42
N ASP A 285 26.69 0.74 1.73
CA ASP A 285 25.74 -0.18 2.35
C ASP A 285 24.34 0.45 2.51
N ILE A 286 24.09 1.60 1.87
CA ILE A 286 22.74 2.15 1.78
C ILE A 286 21.90 1.29 0.83
N ASP A 287 20.64 1.10 1.19
CA ASP A 287 19.71 0.37 0.36
C ASP A 287 18.96 1.35 -0.57
N VAL A 288 18.86 0.96 -1.85
CA VAL A 288 18.27 1.78 -2.91
C VAL A 288 17.16 1.02 -3.60
N ASN A 289 16.04 1.73 -3.73
CA ASN A 289 14.80 1.22 -4.26
C ASN A 289 14.39 2.00 -5.50
N VAL A 290 13.72 1.32 -6.42
CA VAL A 290 13.12 1.93 -7.60
C VAL A 290 11.60 1.73 -7.56
N ALA A 291 10.85 2.76 -7.93
CA ALA A 291 9.41 2.66 -8.16
C ALA A 291 9.14 2.37 -9.64
N PRO A 292 8.02 1.69 -9.98
CA PRO A 292 7.62 1.49 -11.37
C PRO A 292 7.08 2.78 -12.00
N THR A 293 7.21 3.94 -11.36
CA THR A 293 6.66 5.21 -11.84
C THR A 293 7.69 6.32 -11.80
N ASP A 294 7.35 7.45 -12.42
CA ASP A 294 8.12 8.67 -12.29
C ASP A 294 7.96 9.34 -10.91
N ALA A 295 8.74 10.40 -10.71
CA ALA A 295 8.81 11.14 -9.46
C ALA A 295 7.52 11.87 -9.09
N ALA A 296 6.75 12.36 -10.06
CA ALA A 296 5.50 13.07 -9.79
C ALA A 296 4.41 12.07 -9.35
N THR A 297 4.32 10.95 -10.07
CA THR A 297 3.38 9.87 -9.81
C THR A 297 3.66 9.22 -8.45
N LEU A 298 4.92 8.92 -8.12
CA LEU A 298 5.26 8.34 -6.82
C LEU A 298 4.90 9.29 -5.66
N ARG A 299 5.13 10.61 -5.82
CA ARG A 299 4.74 11.59 -4.79
C ARG A 299 3.24 11.63 -4.54
N ALA A 300 2.43 11.41 -5.58
CA ALA A 300 0.98 11.37 -5.50
C ALA A 300 0.46 10.05 -4.90
N GLN A 301 1.16 8.94 -5.12
CA GLN A 301 0.82 7.64 -4.54
C GLN A 301 1.23 7.53 -3.06
N TRP A 302 2.26 8.27 -2.63
CA TRP A 302 2.70 8.30 -1.23
C TRP A 302 1.61 8.85 -0.30
N PRO A 303 1.34 8.22 0.86
CA PRO A 303 2.13 7.18 1.55
C PRO A 303 1.65 5.74 1.28
N PHE A 304 0.90 5.51 0.20
CA PHE A 304 0.04 4.34 0.04
C PHE A 304 -1.01 4.29 1.16
N GLY A 305 -1.37 3.10 1.65
CA GLY A 305 -2.33 2.95 2.76
C GLY A 305 -3.56 2.11 2.43
N GLY A 306 -3.77 1.82 1.15
CA GLY A 306 -4.82 0.91 0.67
C GLY A 306 -4.27 -0.49 0.41
N LEU A 307 -5.18 -1.45 0.38
CA LEU A 307 -4.91 -2.79 -0.14
C LEU A 307 -5.03 -2.78 -1.68
N ILE A 308 -4.24 -3.61 -2.33
CA ILE A 308 -4.34 -3.87 -3.77
C ILE A 308 -5.35 -4.99 -4.03
N ASP A 309 -6.00 -4.94 -5.19
CA ASP A 309 -6.89 -5.98 -5.70
C ASP A 309 -7.87 -6.55 -4.63
N VAL A 310 -8.66 -5.64 -4.06
CA VAL A 310 -9.55 -5.92 -2.92
C VAL A 310 -10.92 -6.35 -3.43
N PRO A 311 -11.34 -7.60 -3.19
CA PRO A 311 -12.73 -7.98 -3.41
C PRO A 311 -13.66 -7.15 -2.49
N PRO A 312 -14.89 -6.83 -2.93
CA PRO A 312 -15.85 -6.03 -2.15
C PRO A 312 -16.08 -6.51 -0.70
N ASP A 313 -15.89 -7.80 -0.44
CA ASP A 313 -16.14 -8.44 0.86
C ASP A 313 -14.98 -8.28 1.87
N TYR A 314 -13.82 -7.80 1.43
CA TYR A 314 -12.59 -7.85 2.22
C TYR A 314 -12.52 -6.79 3.34
N LEU A 315 -13.07 -5.59 3.10
CA LEU A 315 -13.08 -4.49 4.07
C LEU A 315 -14.14 -4.64 5.17
N ALA A 316 -14.87 -5.74 5.13
CA ALA A 316 -16.11 -5.91 5.86
C ALA A 316 -15.93 -6.85 7.07
N SER A 317 -14.72 -7.18 7.52
CA SER A 317 -14.55 -8.09 8.66
C SER A 317 -14.54 -7.34 10.00
N ILE A 318 -15.65 -7.44 10.74
CA ILE A 318 -15.77 -6.89 12.10
C ILE A 318 -15.61 -8.04 13.11
N PRO A 319 -14.81 -7.89 14.19
CA PRO A 319 -14.75 -8.88 15.25
C PRO A 319 -16.14 -9.07 15.88
N LEU A 320 -16.61 -10.30 15.94
CA LEU A 320 -17.87 -10.61 16.60
C LEU A 320 -17.75 -10.33 18.09
N PRO A 321 -18.71 -9.63 18.71
CA PRO A 321 -18.69 -9.38 20.14
C PRO A 321 -18.76 -10.72 20.89
N VAL A 322 -17.80 -10.91 21.80
CA VAL A 322 -17.74 -12.06 22.71
C VAL A 322 -18.50 -11.70 23.98
N SER A 323 -19.32 -12.61 24.50
CA SER A 323 -19.98 -12.41 25.79
C SER A 323 -18.96 -12.36 26.93
N ARG A 324 -19.26 -11.57 27.97
CA ARG A 324 -18.36 -11.38 29.11
C ARG A 324 -17.99 -12.70 29.77
N GLU A 325 -18.94 -13.62 29.86
CA GLU A 325 -18.81 -14.95 30.45
C GLU A 325 -17.81 -15.81 29.66
N ALA A 326 -17.84 -15.72 28.32
CA ALA A 326 -16.91 -16.44 27.46
C ALA A 326 -15.51 -15.82 27.57
N GLY A 327 -15.39 -14.49 27.52
CA GLY A 327 -14.11 -13.80 27.69
C GLY A 327 -13.40 -14.11 29.00
N LEU A 328 -14.15 -14.31 30.09
CA LEU A 328 -13.62 -14.67 31.40
C LEU A 328 -13.26 -16.17 31.54
N ALA A 329 -13.76 -17.04 30.66
CA ALA A 329 -13.41 -18.47 30.65
C ALA A 329 -12.02 -18.75 30.04
N GLY A 330 -11.32 -17.72 29.54
CA GLY A 330 -9.91 -17.78 29.14
C GLY A 330 -9.62 -18.52 27.84
N ASN A 331 -10.64 -19.04 27.14
CA ASN A 331 -10.46 -19.89 25.97
C ASN A 331 -11.30 -19.42 24.77
N VAL A 332 -11.25 -18.12 24.45
CA VAL A 332 -12.02 -17.55 23.33
C VAL A 332 -11.13 -17.18 22.16
N THR A 333 -11.40 -17.82 21.03
CA THR A 333 -10.89 -17.40 19.72
C THR A 333 -11.76 -16.27 19.18
N ILE A 334 -11.17 -15.09 18.96
CA ILE A 334 -11.87 -13.96 18.33
C ILE A 334 -12.29 -14.38 16.92
N THR A 335 -13.60 -14.48 16.69
CA THR A 335 -14.19 -14.83 15.39
C THR A 335 -14.56 -13.54 14.65
N TYR A 336 -14.17 -13.43 13.38
CA TYR A 336 -14.50 -12.27 12.53
C TYR A 336 -15.67 -12.63 11.62
N ALA A 337 -16.70 -11.78 11.58
CA ALA A 337 -17.81 -11.94 10.64
C ALA A 337 -17.57 -11.13 9.38
N SER A 338 -17.88 -11.71 8.22
CA SER A 338 -18.01 -10.97 6.96
C SER A 338 -19.27 -10.09 7.02
N VAL A 339 -19.10 -8.78 6.97
CA VAL A 339 -20.18 -7.83 6.72
C VAL A 339 -20.45 -7.81 5.22
N ALA A 340 -21.70 -7.59 4.83
CA ALA A 340 -22.06 -7.47 3.42
C ALA A 340 -21.23 -6.35 2.76
N ALA A 341 -20.80 -6.58 1.52
CA ALA A 341 -20.07 -5.59 0.73
C ALA A 341 -20.77 -4.22 0.80
N PRO A 342 -20.00 -3.11 0.88
CA PRO A 342 -20.59 -1.78 0.81
C PRO A 342 -21.39 -1.66 -0.49
N PRO A 343 -22.53 -0.95 -0.48
CA PRO A 343 -23.37 -0.81 -1.67
C PRO A 343 -22.56 -0.20 -2.80
N THR A 344 -22.70 -0.75 -4.01
CA THR A 344 -22.02 -0.21 -5.19
C THR A 344 -22.51 1.21 -5.49
N PHE A 345 -21.76 1.97 -6.29
CA PHE A 345 -22.20 3.29 -6.74
C PHE A 345 -23.56 3.22 -7.45
N GLU A 346 -23.84 2.13 -8.18
CA GLU A 346 -25.13 1.87 -8.80
C GLU A 346 -26.24 1.64 -7.76
N ASP A 347 -25.97 0.87 -6.69
CA ASP A 347 -26.92 0.68 -5.59
C ASP A 347 -27.21 1.98 -4.85
N MET A 348 -26.19 2.83 -4.66
CA MET A 348 -26.34 4.14 -4.05
C MET A 348 -27.19 5.07 -4.95
N VAL A 349 -26.92 5.10 -6.25
CA VAL A 349 -27.69 5.88 -7.24
C VAL A 349 -29.12 5.38 -7.35
N ALA A 350 -29.34 4.06 -7.34
CA ALA A 350 -30.66 3.44 -7.35
C ALA A 350 -31.44 3.75 -6.07
N ALA A 351 -30.79 3.72 -4.91
CA ALA A 351 -31.40 4.10 -3.63
C ALA A 351 -31.76 5.60 -3.61
N LEU A 352 -30.88 6.46 -4.12
CA LEU A 352 -31.12 7.90 -4.21
C LEU A 352 -32.26 8.21 -5.20
N GLY A 353 -32.28 7.52 -6.35
CA GLY A 353 -33.32 7.62 -7.36
C GLY A 353 -34.67 7.13 -6.86
N THR A 354 -34.70 6.03 -6.11
CA THR A 354 -35.92 5.49 -5.49
C THR A 354 -36.45 6.45 -4.42
N ARG A 355 -35.57 7.06 -3.63
CA ARG A 355 -35.93 8.07 -2.63
C ARG A 355 -36.45 9.36 -3.28
N TRP A 356 -35.85 9.79 -4.39
CA TRP A 356 -36.31 10.93 -5.18
C TRP A 356 -37.66 10.68 -5.88
N SER A 357 -37.84 9.47 -6.42
CA SER A 357 -39.10 9.01 -7.00
C SER A 357 -40.25 9.07 -5.98
N ARG A 358 -40.03 8.49 -4.78
CA ARG A 358 -41.01 8.53 -3.69
C ARG A 358 -41.28 9.95 -3.17
N PHE A 359 -40.27 10.80 -3.10
CA PHE A 359 -40.44 12.21 -2.77
C PHE A 359 -41.33 12.91 -3.80
N ARG A 360 -41.05 12.71 -5.10
CA ARG A 360 -41.85 13.27 -6.20
C ARG A 360 -43.29 12.76 -6.20
N ASP A 361 -43.51 11.47 -5.96
CA ASP A 361 -44.84 10.88 -5.88
C ASP A 361 -45.61 11.35 -4.63
N GLY A 362 -44.92 11.72 -3.56
CA GLY A 362 -45.53 12.38 -2.39
C GLY A 362 -46.08 13.78 -2.65
N PHE A 363 -45.64 14.45 -3.73
CA PHE A 363 -46.19 15.74 -4.19
C PHE A 363 -47.31 15.59 -5.24
N ARG A 364 -47.65 14.37 -5.66
CA ARG A 364 -48.84 14.13 -6.49
C ARG A 364 -50.06 14.01 -5.59
N MET A 365 -50.94 15.01 -5.65
CA MET A 365 -52.28 14.94 -5.04
C MET A 365 -53.00 13.67 -5.53
N PRO A 366 -53.51 12.80 -4.63
CA PRO A 366 -54.40 11.74 -5.05
C PRO A 366 -55.71 12.34 -5.56
N VAL A 367 -56.16 11.90 -6.74
CA VAL A 367 -57.48 12.25 -7.27
C VAL A 367 -58.53 11.53 -6.43
N VAL A 368 -59.01 12.17 -5.37
CA VAL A 368 -60.10 11.63 -4.54
C VAL A 368 -61.44 11.91 -5.24
N LYS A 369 -62.08 10.85 -5.74
CA LYS A 369 -63.36 10.90 -6.48
C LYS A 369 -64.60 11.02 -5.59
N THR A 370 -64.50 11.04 -4.27
CA THR A 370 -65.67 11.05 -3.38
C THR A 370 -65.42 11.86 -2.11
N VAL A 371 -65.73 13.15 -2.15
CA VAL A 371 -65.96 13.96 -0.93
C VAL A 371 -67.31 14.66 -1.08
N PRO A 372 -68.24 14.57 -0.11
CA PRO A 372 -69.49 15.31 -0.17
C PRO A 372 -69.21 16.82 -0.12
N ARG A 373 -69.63 17.55 -1.16
CA ARG A 373 -69.52 19.00 -1.25
C ARG A 373 -70.36 19.66 -0.15
N ARG A 374 -69.70 20.23 0.87
CA ARG A 374 -70.27 21.32 1.70
C ARG A 374 -69.39 22.57 1.53
N PRO A 375 -69.95 23.79 1.57
CA PRO A 375 -69.24 25.01 1.12
C PRO A 375 -68.09 25.48 2.01
N SER A 376 -67.79 24.80 3.11
CA SER A 376 -66.68 25.15 4.01
C SER A 376 -66.08 23.88 4.63
N PHE A 377 -65.33 23.12 3.82
CA PHE A 377 -64.57 21.96 4.28
C PHE A 377 -63.07 22.21 4.06
N GLY A 378 -62.46 22.95 4.99
CA GLY A 378 -61.04 23.30 5.01
C GLY A 378 -60.17 22.27 5.74
N ILE A 379 -58.86 22.52 5.73
CA ILE A 379 -57.83 21.61 6.28
C ILE A 379 -58.07 21.22 7.75
N VAL A 380 -58.63 22.13 8.55
CA VAL A 380 -58.95 21.87 9.96
C VAL A 380 -60.08 20.85 10.10
N GLN A 381 -61.11 20.93 9.25
CA GLN A 381 -62.22 19.97 9.23
C GLN A 381 -61.78 18.61 8.69
N TYR A 382 -60.88 18.58 7.70
CA TYR A 382 -60.29 17.34 7.19
C TYR A 382 -59.44 16.61 8.24
N VAL A 383 -58.60 17.35 8.98
CA VAL A 383 -57.78 16.77 10.06
C VAL A 383 -58.65 16.32 11.25
N ALA A 384 -59.71 17.06 11.57
CA ALA A 384 -60.68 16.67 12.59
C ALA A 384 -61.46 15.40 12.21
N TRP A 385 -61.90 15.29 10.95
CA TRP A 385 -62.56 14.11 10.39
C TRP A 385 -61.66 12.88 10.43
N LYS A 386 -60.40 13.00 9.98
CA LYS A 386 -59.43 11.89 10.00
C LYS A 386 -59.04 11.44 11.42
N ARG A 387 -59.16 12.33 12.42
CA ARG A 387 -58.95 11.99 13.84
C ARG A 387 -60.18 11.33 14.49
N THR A 388 -61.38 11.55 13.96
CA THR A 388 -62.63 11.00 14.51
C THR A 388 -62.97 9.60 14.03
N GLU A 389 -62.37 9.11 12.94
CA GLU A 389 -62.45 7.70 12.49
C GLU A 389 -61.86 6.67 13.48
N ARG A 390 -61.37 7.10 14.66
CA ARG A 390 -60.79 6.22 15.70
C ARG A 390 -61.58 6.13 17.01
N ARG A 391 -62.84 6.58 17.07
CA ARG A 391 -63.68 6.45 18.29
C ARG A 391 -65.06 5.88 17.99
N SER A 392 -65.59 5.08 18.92
CA SER A 392 -66.95 4.54 18.81
C SER A 392 -68.00 5.57 19.25
N PRO A 393 -69.25 5.49 18.75
CA PRO A 393 -70.30 6.48 19.03
C PRO A 393 -70.55 6.76 20.52
N ALA A 394 -70.46 5.73 21.38
CA ALA A 394 -70.66 5.88 22.83
C ALA A 394 -69.59 6.76 23.53
N GLN A 395 -68.40 6.88 22.94
CA GLN A 395 -67.32 7.73 23.48
C GLN A 395 -67.48 9.20 23.07
N LEU A 396 -68.30 9.49 22.05
CA LEU A 396 -68.61 10.84 21.60
C LEU A 396 -69.65 11.49 22.53
N ASP A 397 -70.71 10.77 22.91
CA ASP A 397 -71.78 11.30 23.78
C ASP A 397 -71.25 11.66 25.19
N ALA A 398 -70.33 10.86 25.74
CA ALA A 398 -69.68 11.17 27.02
C ALA A 398 -68.74 12.39 26.94
N ALA A 399 -68.13 12.65 25.78
CA ALA A 399 -67.22 13.78 25.58
C ALA A 399 -67.97 15.11 25.39
N PHE A 400 -69.19 15.08 24.84
CA PHE A 400 -70.02 16.27 24.68
C PHE A 400 -70.79 16.67 25.95
N ALA A 401 -70.95 15.76 26.93
CA ALA A 401 -71.60 16.06 28.20
C ALA A 401 -70.70 16.80 29.22
N VAL A 402 -69.38 16.81 29.02
CA VAL A 402 -68.39 17.29 30.02
C VAL A 402 -67.72 18.61 29.63
N ALA A 403 -67.98 19.15 28.45
CA ALA A 403 -67.33 20.37 27.98
C ALA A 403 -68.25 21.60 28.04
N ASP A 404 -68.33 22.22 29.22
CA ASP A 404 -68.74 23.63 29.39
C ASP A 404 -67.53 24.53 29.06
N PRO A 405 -67.59 25.48 28.10
CA PRO A 405 -66.39 26.04 27.50
C PRO A 405 -66.06 27.44 28.01
N LEU A 406 -65.50 27.61 29.22
CA LEU A 406 -64.83 28.87 29.58
C LEU A 406 -63.69 28.64 30.60
N SER A 407 -62.43 28.73 30.13
CA SER A 407 -61.35 29.49 30.79
C SER A 407 -59.99 29.14 30.17
N THR A 408 -59.54 30.04 29.29
CA THR A 408 -58.14 30.26 28.94
C THR A 408 -57.36 30.81 30.13
N ALA A 409 -56.17 30.27 30.46
CA ALA A 409 -54.93 31.04 30.73
C ALA A 409 -53.80 30.21 31.40
N SER A 410 -52.61 30.28 30.79
CA SER A 410 -51.28 30.58 31.37
C SER A 410 -50.94 30.23 32.83
N ARG A 411 -49.80 29.52 33.03
CA ARG A 411 -48.63 29.84 33.92
C ARG A 411 -47.66 28.64 33.95
N ARG A 412 -46.39 28.80 33.56
CA ARG A 412 -45.16 29.10 34.35
C ARG A 412 -44.74 28.09 35.43
N HIS A 413 -43.52 27.55 35.21
CA HIS A 413 -42.40 27.22 36.11
C HIS A 413 -42.47 26.12 37.20
N ILE A 414 -41.42 25.27 37.13
CA ILE A 414 -40.52 24.73 38.17
C ILE A 414 -41.11 23.82 39.26
N GLY A 415 -40.54 22.61 39.29
CA GLY A 415 -40.25 21.81 40.48
C GLY A 415 -38.97 21.05 40.18
#